data_AF-A0A7S4IVU4-F1
#
_entry.id   AF-A0A7S4IVU4-F1
#
_cell.length_a   1.000
_cell.length_b   1.000
_cell.length_c   1.000
_cell.angle_alpha   90.00
_cell.angle_beta   90.00
_cell.angle_gamma   90.00
#
_symmetry.space_group_name_H-M   'P 1'
#
loop_
_entity.id
_entity.type
_entity.pdbx_description
1 polymer ?
#
loop_
_entity_poly.entity_id
_entity_poly.type
_entity_poly.pdbx_seq_one_letter_code
_entity_poly.pdbx_strand_id
1 'polypeptide(L)'
;SANAHKVFLYTLDFDIYTMQYAISSEPIALPSSGLERAYHCAEAMSNTRLVAGSHAGELVVFNTRTGIFRACVPVSQGGLLAVTATQDVNSGKHLVYCGCGDGKL
;
A
#
# COMPACT_ATOMS: atom_id res chain seq x y z
N SER A 1 12.09 -5.36 22.35
CA SER A 1 12.78 -5.71 21.09
C SER A 1 11.89 -5.20 19.96
N ALA A 2 12.28 -4.08 19.33
CA ALA A 2 11.44 -3.36 18.38
C ALA A 2 11.36 -4.16 17.07
N ASN A 3 10.27 -4.90 16.90
CA ASN A 3 10.05 -5.70 15.70
C ASN A 3 9.43 -4.82 14.62
N ALA A 4 10.14 -3.77 14.22
CA ALA A 4 9.64 -2.78 13.27
C ALA A 4 9.06 -3.49 12.04
N HIS A 5 7.75 -3.36 11.81
CA HIS A 5 7.08 -3.90 10.63
C HIS A 5 7.73 -3.31 9.37
N LYS A 6 8.55 -4.12 8.69
CA LYS A 6 9.17 -3.76 7.42
C LYS A 6 8.19 -4.02 6.30
N VAL A 7 8.03 -3.04 5.42
CA VAL A 7 7.28 -3.20 4.18
C VAL A 7 8.28 -3.60 3.09
N PHE A 8 7.98 -4.67 2.36
CA PHE A 8 8.80 -5.13 1.23
C PHE A 8 8.00 -5.00 -0.06
N LEU A 9 8.67 -4.54 -1.12
CA LEU A 9 8.18 -4.65 -2.49
C LEU A 9 8.72 -5.95 -3.08
N TYR A 10 7.81 -6.82 -3.51
CA TYR A 10 8.16 -8.02 -4.25
C TYR A 10 7.85 -7.82 -5.73
N THR A 11 8.82 -8.11 -6.58
CA THR A 11 8.65 -8.09 -8.05
C THR A 11 8.82 -9.52 -8.55
N LEU A 12 7.83 -9.98 -9.32
CA LEU A 12 7.83 -11.28 -9.98
C LEU A 12 8.08 -11.07 -11.47
N ASP A 13 9.27 -11.40 -11.93
CA ASP A 13 9.69 -11.23 -13.32
C ASP A 13 9.76 -12.59 -14.03
N PHE A 14 9.30 -12.63 -15.28
CA PHE A 14 9.41 -13.81 -16.13
C PHE A 14 10.61 -13.66 -17.06
N ASP A 15 11.57 -14.58 -16.98
CA ASP A 15 12.70 -14.64 -17.88
C ASP A 15 12.40 -15.60 -19.04
N ILE A 16 12.30 -15.04 -20.25
CA ILE A 16 12.01 -15.78 -21.48
C ILE A 16 13.15 -16.73 -21.89
N TYR A 17 14.39 -16.46 -21.49
CA TYR A 17 15.55 -17.26 -21.89
C TYR A 17 15.65 -18.54 -21.06
N THR A 18 15.33 -18.44 -19.77
CA THR A 18 15.33 -19.57 -18.84
C THR A 18 13.94 -20.21 -18.68
N MET A 19 12.88 -19.57 -19.19
CA MET A 19 11.48 -19.95 -19.02
C MET A 19 11.10 -20.11 -17.53
N GLN A 20 11.64 -19.25 -16.68
CA GLN A 20 11.48 -19.30 -15.23
C GLN A 20 10.98 -17.96 -14.68
N TYR A 21 10.29 -18.02 -13.54
CA TYR A 21 9.96 -16.84 -12.77
C TYR A 21 11.02 -16.61 -11.70
N ALA A 22 11.49 -15.37 -11.60
CA ALA A 22 12.35 -14.93 -10.51
C ALA A 22 11.59 -13.94 -9.62
N ILE A 23 11.78 -14.06 -8.32
CA ILE A 23 11.26 -13.10 -7.35
C ILE A 23 12.42 -12.29 -6.77
N SER A 24 12.29 -10.97 -6.81
CA SER A 24 13.17 -10.05 -6.11
C SER A 24 12.39 -9.34 -5.00
N SER A 25 13.10 -8.92 -3.95
CA SER A 25 12.49 -8.21 -2.82
C SER A 25 13.34 -7.02 -2.41
N GLU A 26 12.72 -5.87 -2.27
CA GLU A 26 13.38 -4.64 -1.83
C GLU A 26 12.64 -4.04 -0.63
N PRO A 27 13.33 -3.60 0.42
CA PRO A 27 12.68 -2.92 1.54
C PRO A 27 12.21 -1.53 1.12
N ILE A 28 10.96 -1.19 1.45
CA ILE A 28 10.44 0.17 1.28
C ILE A 28 10.92 1.03 2.44
N ALA A 29 11.50 2.18 2.12
CA ALA A 29 11.92 3.16 3.12
C ALA A 29 10.68 3.78 3.79
N LEU A 30 10.53 3.50 5.08
CA LEU A 30 9.53 4.12 5.95
C LEU A 30 10.11 5.37 6.61
N PRO A 31 9.28 6.39 6.91
CA PRO A 31 9.73 7.54 7.70
C PRO A 31 10.24 7.07 9.07
N SER A 32 11.32 7.69 9.54
CA SER A 32 12.01 7.34 10.79
C SER A 32 11.19 7.59 12.07
N SER A 33 9.96 8.10 11.96
CA SER A 33 9.11 8.52 13.07
C SER A 33 8.57 7.38 13.95
N GLY A 34 9.04 6.14 13.78
CA GLY A 34 8.75 5.04 14.71
C GLY A 34 7.30 4.56 14.74
N LEU A 35 6.45 5.00 13.80
CA LEU A 35 5.08 4.50 13.72
C LEU A 35 5.10 3.11 13.06
N GLU A 36 5.28 2.10 13.89
CA GLU A 36 5.03 0.70 13.54
C GLU A 36 3.54 0.57 13.19
N ARG A 37 3.25 0.41 11.88
CA ARG A 37 1.88 0.29 11.38
C ARG A 37 1.58 -1.17 11.09
N ALA A 38 0.54 -1.69 11.72
CA ALA A 38 -0.12 -2.89 11.27
C ALA A 38 -1.06 -2.53 10.11
N TYR A 39 -0.95 -3.25 9.00
CA TYR A 39 -1.79 -3.07 7.81
C TYR A 39 -2.79 -4.22 7.70
N HIS A 40 -4.03 -3.90 7.35
CA HIS A 40 -5.11 -4.90 7.18
C HIS A 40 -5.41 -5.19 5.72
N CYS A 41 -5.28 -4.19 4.86
CA CYS A 41 -5.59 -4.28 3.45
C CYS A 41 -4.60 -3.47 2.61
N ALA A 42 -4.45 -3.85 1.34
CA ALA A 42 -3.64 -3.11 0.38
C ALA A 42 -4.13 -3.37 -1.04
N GLU A 43 -3.83 -2.43 -1.93
CA GLU A 43 -4.22 -2.52 -3.33
C GLU A 43 -3.33 -1.65 -4.21
N ALA A 44 -3.06 -2.16 -5.41
CA ALA A 44 -2.37 -1.41 -6.45
C ALA A 44 -3.33 -0.37 -7.06
N MET A 45 -3.16 0.90 -6.69
CA MET A 45 -3.91 2.00 -7.30
C MET A 45 -3.44 2.27 -8.74
N SER A 46 -2.15 2.05 -9.02
CA SER A 46 -1.56 2.10 -10.37
C SER A 46 -0.26 1.31 -10.42
N ASN A 47 0.36 1.22 -11.60
CA ASN A 47 1.65 0.54 -11.81
C ASN A 47 2.80 1.07 -10.92
N THR A 48 2.65 2.24 -10.29
CA THR A 48 3.71 2.88 -9.50
C THR A 48 3.29 3.26 -8.09
N ARG A 49 2.03 2.98 -7.72
CA ARG A 49 1.46 3.40 -6.45
C ARG A 49 0.65 2.28 -5.83
N LEU A 50 0.97 1.99 -4.58
CA LEU A 50 0.23 1.07 -3.73
C LEU A 50 -0.42 1.90 -2.63
N VAL A 51 -1.67 1.57 -2.32
CA VAL A 51 -2.36 2.10 -1.13
C VAL A 51 -2.57 0.97 -0.13
N ALA A 52 -2.50 1.29 1.16
CA ALA A 52 -2.71 0.32 2.22
C ALA A 52 -3.50 0.92 3.38
N GLY A 53 -4.39 0.13 3.97
CA GLY A 53 -5.14 0.50 5.16
C GLY A 53 -4.48 0.03 6.43
N SER A 54 -4.35 0.95 7.39
CA SER A 54 -3.74 0.66 8.70
C SER A 54 -4.79 0.36 9.77
N HIS A 55 -4.34 -0.30 10.84
CA HIS A 55 -5.12 -0.51 12.05
C HIS A 55 -5.55 0.81 12.71
N ALA A 56 -4.75 1.87 12.58
CA ALA A 56 -5.06 3.19 13.13
C ALA A 56 -6.12 3.96 12.33
N GLY A 57 -6.65 3.40 11.24
CA GLY A 57 -7.65 4.07 10.40
C GLY A 57 -7.04 5.07 9.42
N GLU A 58 -5.78 4.90 9.07
CA GLU A 58 -5.07 5.70 8.06
C GLU A 58 -4.99 4.97 6.73
N LEU A 59 -5.21 5.69 5.62
CA LEU A 59 -4.85 5.30 4.27
C LEU A 59 -3.40 5.74 4.00
N VAL A 60 -2.53 4.78 3.73
CA VAL A 60 -1.10 4.99 3.47
C VAL A 60 -0.81 4.81 1.99
N VAL A 61 -0.02 5.73 1.41
CA VAL A 61 0.38 5.69 0.00
C VAL A 61 1.87 5.42 -0.11
N PHE A 62 2.23 4.40 -0.88
CA PHE A 62 3.60 4.07 -1.24
C PHE A 62 3.83 4.30 -2.73
N ASN A 63 5.03 4.72 -3.09
CA ASN A 63 5.49 4.73 -4.46
C ASN A 63 6.38 3.51 -4.70
N THR A 64 5.85 2.53 -5.44
CA THR A 64 6.53 1.26 -5.70
C THR A 64 7.71 1.40 -6.66
N ARG A 65 7.71 2.43 -7.53
CA ARG A 65 8.85 2.69 -8.43
C ARG A 65 10.10 3.15 -7.68
N THR A 66 9.92 3.93 -6.62
CA THR A 66 11.02 4.54 -5.87
C THR A 66 11.24 3.89 -4.51
N GLY A 67 10.38 2.95 -4.10
CA GLY A 67 10.49 2.25 -2.82
C GLY A 67 10.31 3.16 -1.61
N ILE A 68 9.48 4.22 -1.71
CA ILE A 68 9.29 5.20 -0.62
C ILE A 68 7.83 5.39 -0.23
N PHE A 69 7.62 5.63 1.07
CA PHE A 69 6.40 6.21 1.60
C PHE A 69 6.14 7.61 1.01
N ARG A 70 4.88 7.93 0.70
CA ARG A 70 4.48 9.22 0.12
C ARG A 70 3.53 10.03 1.00
N ALA A 71 2.50 9.39 1.54
CA ALA A 71 1.46 10.09 2.28
C ALA A 71 0.75 9.15 3.26
N CYS A 72 0.14 9.75 4.27
CA CYS A 72 -0.70 9.09 5.25
C CYS A 72 -1.90 9.98 5.52
N VAL A 73 -3.10 9.47 5.28
CA VAL A 73 -4.35 10.23 5.36
C VAL A 73 -5.27 9.55 6.38
N PRO A 74 -5.64 10.21 7.49
CA PRO A 74 -6.61 9.64 8.43
C PRO A 74 -7.99 9.58 7.78
N VAL A 75 -8.63 8.40 7.80
CA VAL A 75 -9.97 8.17 7.22
C VAL A 75 -11.00 7.71 8.26
N SER A 76 -10.57 6.99 9.29
CA SER A 76 -11.47 6.43 10.31
C SER A 76 -10.82 6.29 11.68
N GLN A 77 -11.61 5.91 12.68
CA GLN A 77 -11.08 5.52 14.01
C GLN A 77 -11.22 4.01 14.29
N GLY A 78 -11.95 3.27 13.46
CA GLY A 78 -12.17 1.83 13.60
C GLY A 78 -11.21 0.97 12.78
N GLY A 79 -10.13 1.54 12.27
CA GLY A 79 -9.25 0.88 11.30
C GLY A 79 -9.79 0.92 9.87
N LEU A 80 -8.87 0.85 8.91
CA LEU A 80 -9.21 0.70 7.50
C LEU A 80 -9.07 -0.77 7.12
N LEU A 81 -10.20 -1.45 6.91
CA LEU A 81 -10.29 -2.91 6.81
C LEU A 81 -10.34 -3.40 5.37
N ALA A 82 -10.85 -2.58 4.46
CA ALA A 82 -10.91 -2.87 3.03
C ALA A 82 -10.60 -1.61 2.23
N VAL A 83 -9.94 -1.79 1.09
CA VAL A 83 -9.67 -0.71 0.14
C VAL A 83 -9.97 -1.23 -1.27
N THR A 84 -10.62 -0.39 -2.07
CA THR A 84 -10.71 -0.61 -3.53
C THR A 84 -10.38 0.69 -4.27
N ALA A 85 -9.66 0.60 -5.38
CA ALA A 85 -9.11 1.70 -6.13
C ALA A 85 -9.48 1.51 -7.59
N THR A 86 -10.06 2.54 -8.17
CA THR A 86 -10.48 2.56 -9.57
C THR A 86 -10.01 3.83 -10.23
N GLN A 87 -9.86 3.78 -11.55
CA GLN A 87 -9.60 4.97 -12.35
C GLN A 87 -10.94 5.49 -12.87
N ASP A 88 -11.29 6.72 -12.52
CA ASP A 88 -12.44 7.38 -13.12
C ASP A 88 -12.11 7.75 -14.57
N VAL A 89 -12.87 7.15 -15.49
CA VAL A 89 -12.68 7.29 -16.94
C VAL A 89 -12.87 8.74 -17.40
N ASN A 90 -13.70 9.51 -16.70
CA ASN A 90 -14.04 10.87 -17.12
C ASN A 90 -13.02 11.91 -16.63
N SER A 91 -12.57 11.80 -15.38
CA SER A 91 -11.60 12.75 -14.81
C SER A 91 -10.14 12.32 -14.97
N GLY A 92 -9.89 11.05 -15.31
CA GLY A 92 -8.55 10.44 -15.33
C GLY A 92 -7.93 10.29 -13.94
N LYS A 93 -8.66 10.61 -12.87
CA LYS A 93 -8.17 10.52 -11.49
C LYS A 93 -8.42 9.13 -10.93
N HIS A 94 -7.59 8.74 -9.97
CA HIS A 94 -7.85 7.55 -9.17
C HIS A 94 -8.79 7.89 -8.02
N LEU A 95 -9.85 7.10 -7.89
CA LEU A 95 -10.75 7.10 -6.73
C LEU A 95 -10.37 5.92 -5.85
N VAL A 96 -10.28 6.15 -4.55
CA VAL A 96 -9.97 5.12 -3.55
C VAL A 96 -11.10 5.09 -2.53
N TYR A 97 -11.78 3.96 -2.42
CA TYR A 97 -12.88 3.73 -1.49
C TYR A 97 -12.36 2.98 -0.25
N CYS A 98 -12.81 3.38 0.93
CA CYS A 98 -12.19 2.99 2.19
C CYS A 98 -13.22 2.35 3.13
N GLY A 99 -13.32 1.02 3.13
CA GLY A 99 -14.22 0.29 4.03
C GLY A 99 -13.68 0.27 5.47
N CYS A 100 -14.31 1.02 6.36
CA CYS A 100 -13.82 1.25 7.72
C CYS A 100 -14.58 0.45 8.78
N GLY A 101 -13.89 0.04 9.85
CA GLY A 101 -14.49 -0.71 10.95
C GLY A 101 -15.49 0.08 11.81
N ASP A 102 -15.53 1.40 11.65
CA ASP A 102 -16.50 2.30 12.31
C ASP A 102 -17.76 2.55 11.45
N GLY A 103 -17.94 1.80 10.35
CA GLY A 103 -19.11 1.89 9.48
C GLY A 103 -19.04 3.00 8.41
N LYS A 104 -17.88 3.64 8.24
CA LYS A 104 -17.64 4.63 7.17
C LYS A 104 -17.15 3.97 5.87
N LEU A 105 -17.39 4.66 4.75
CA LEU A 105 -16.92 4.33 3.40
C LEU A 105 -16.20 5.52 2.76
#